data_AF-A0A418NG83-F1
#
_entry.id   AF-A0A418NG83-F1
#
_cell.length_a   1.000
_cell.length_b   1.000
_cell.length_c   1.000
_cell.angle_alpha   90.00
_cell.angle_beta   90.00
_cell.angle_gamma   90.00
#
_symmetry.space_group_name_H-M   'P 1'
#
loop_
_entity.id
_entity.type
_entity.pdbx_description
1 polymer ?
#
loop_
_entity_poly.entity_id
_entity_poly.type
_entity_poly.pdbx_seq_one_letter_code
_entity_poly.pdbx_strand_id
1 'polypeptide(L)'
;MTHESIPPPAAAACRSTRSSGRRPNADYRWTARKAMAFLDLLAAGESVAAAARRVGMSRQSAYRLRTRAGEHFAQGWDLAQRAGHARRAARERLGGGAR
;
A
#
# COMPACT_ATOMS: atom_id res chain seq x y z
N MET A 1 9.41 -28.42 50.86
CA MET A 1 8.84 -28.17 49.52
C MET A 1 7.85 -27.02 49.62
N THR A 2 8.35 -25.80 49.55
CA THR A 2 7.53 -24.59 49.42
C THR A 2 8.22 -23.72 48.39
N HIS A 3 7.51 -23.52 47.29
CA HIS A 3 7.94 -22.82 46.09
C HIS A 3 8.19 -21.35 46.42
N GLU A 4 9.36 -20.85 46.07
CA GLU A 4 9.65 -19.42 46.07
C GLU A 4 9.06 -18.84 44.77
N SER A 5 8.05 -17.97 44.89
CA SER A 5 7.56 -17.13 43.81
C SER A 5 7.72 -15.68 44.23
N ILE A 6 8.66 -15.01 43.58
CA ILE A 6 8.91 -13.57 43.69
C ILE A 6 7.99 -12.85 42.70
N PRO A 7 7.13 -11.91 43.14
CA PRO A 7 6.68 -10.82 42.29
C PRO A 7 7.36 -9.49 42.69
N PRO A 8 7.88 -8.68 41.73
CA PRO A 8 8.31 -7.32 42.03
C PRO A 8 7.11 -6.36 42.20
N PRO A 9 7.16 -5.43 43.18
CA PRO A 9 6.12 -4.42 43.38
C PRO A 9 6.33 -3.14 42.55
N ALA A 10 5.21 -2.70 41.97
CA ALA A 10 4.80 -1.35 41.59
C ALA A 10 5.84 -0.21 41.42
N ALA A 11 5.86 0.37 40.22
CA ALA A 11 6.03 1.82 40.04
C ALA A 11 5.06 2.32 38.95
N ALA A 12 4.24 3.29 39.33
CA ALA A 12 3.24 3.95 38.53
C ALA A 12 3.83 5.07 37.63
N ALA A 13 2.94 5.69 36.83
CA ALA A 13 3.05 6.95 36.09
C ALA A 13 3.29 6.78 34.57
N CYS A 14 2.46 7.25 33.63
CA CYS A 14 1.22 8.00 33.67
C CYS A 14 0.29 7.44 32.59
N ARG A 15 -0.97 7.19 32.96
CA ARG A 15 -2.07 7.04 31.99
C ARG A 15 -2.18 8.34 31.21
N SER A 16 -1.77 8.30 29.94
CA SER A 16 -2.23 9.23 28.92
C SER A 16 -1.99 8.58 27.56
N THR A 17 -2.72 7.49 27.28
CA THR A 17 -3.08 7.19 25.90
C THR A 17 -4.03 8.30 25.47
N ARG A 18 -3.44 9.46 25.14
CA ARG A 18 -4.11 10.56 24.49
C ARG A 18 -4.76 9.94 23.28
N SER A 19 -6.06 9.74 23.39
CA SER A 19 -6.90 9.19 22.35
C SER A 19 -6.97 10.26 21.29
N SER A 20 -5.90 10.37 20.49
CA SER A 20 -5.81 11.29 19.37
C SER A 20 -6.75 10.77 18.29
N GLY A 21 -7.98 11.27 18.33
CA GLY A 21 -8.93 11.33 17.22
C GLY A 21 -8.92 10.11 16.31
N ARG A 22 -9.68 9.09 16.69
CA ARG A 22 -9.96 7.91 15.87
C ARG A 22 -10.78 8.32 14.64
N ARG A 23 -10.16 8.98 13.65
CA ARG A 23 -10.66 8.95 12.27
C ARG A 23 -10.74 7.48 11.88
N PRO A 24 -11.82 7.01 11.23
CA PRO A 24 -11.92 5.61 10.89
C PRO A 24 -10.70 5.19 10.07
N ASN A 25 -9.88 4.29 10.62
CA ASN A 25 -8.74 3.68 9.91
C ASN A 25 -9.15 3.05 8.56
N ALA A 26 -10.46 2.92 8.28
CA ALA A 26 -11.02 2.48 7.01
C ALA A 26 -10.50 3.27 5.80
N ASP A 27 -10.28 4.59 5.92
CA ASP A 27 -9.82 5.41 4.80
C ASP A 27 -8.39 5.08 4.36
N TYR A 28 -7.55 4.61 5.29
CA TYR A 28 -6.16 4.20 5.02
C TYR A 28 -6.01 2.69 4.77
N ARG A 29 -7.10 1.92 4.78
CA ARG A 29 -7.06 0.50 4.45
C ARG A 29 -7.06 0.29 2.94
N TRP A 30 -6.22 -0.64 2.50
CA TRP A 30 -6.33 -1.21 1.17
C TRP A 30 -7.54 -2.14 1.14
N THR A 31 -8.56 -1.71 0.42
CA THR A 31 -9.72 -2.53 0.08
C THR A 31 -9.50 -3.15 -1.30
N ALA A 32 -10.22 -4.23 -1.61
CA ALA A 32 -10.17 -4.86 -2.94
C ALA A 32 -10.44 -3.84 -4.07
N ARG A 33 -11.40 -2.93 -3.86
CA ARG A 33 -11.71 -1.85 -4.82
C ARG A 33 -10.52 -0.91 -5.07
N LYS A 34 -9.79 -0.50 -4.02
CA LYS A 34 -8.59 0.34 -4.18
C LYS A 34 -7.44 -0.42 -4.85
N ALA A 35 -7.30 -1.71 -4.54
CA ALA A 35 -6.30 -2.58 -5.16
C ALA A 35 -6.55 -2.75 -6.66
N MET A 36 -7.80 -3.03 -7.06
CA MET A 36 -8.23 -3.11 -8.46
C MET A 36 -8.00 -1.78 -9.19
N ALA A 37 -8.50 -0.67 -8.64
CA ALA A 37 -8.31 0.66 -9.25
C ALA A 37 -6.83 1.04 -9.38
N PHE A 38 -5.99 0.63 -8.42
CA PHE A 38 -4.55 0.82 -8.50
C PHE A 38 -3.94 0.03 -9.67
N LEU A 39 -4.34 -1.23 -9.86
CA LEU A 39 -3.88 -2.07 -10.98
C LEU A 39 -4.33 -1.50 -12.32
N ASP A 40 -5.57 -1.01 -12.43
CA ASP A 40 -6.09 -0.40 -13.65
C ASP A 40 -5.27 0.84 -14.06
N LEU A 41 -4.94 1.70 -13.09
CA LEU A 41 -4.09 2.87 -13.32
C LEU A 41 -2.69 2.47 -13.76
N LEU A 42 -2.11 1.45 -13.12
CA LEU A 42 -0.79 0.94 -13.48
C LEU A 42 -0.79 0.37 -14.91
N ALA A 43 -1.83 -0.38 -15.28
CA ALA A 43 -2.05 -0.89 -16.63
C ALA A 43 -2.30 0.22 -17.67
N ALA A 44 -2.85 1.37 -17.25
CA ALA A 44 -3.01 2.56 -18.10
C ALA A 44 -1.69 3.29 -18.39
N GLY A 45 -0.60 2.88 -17.73
CA GLY A 45 0.73 3.47 -17.90
C GLY A 45 1.09 4.51 -16.86
N GLU A 46 0.35 4.63 -15.76
CA GLU A 46 0.74 5.47 -14.63
C GLU A 46 1.99 4.92 -13.91
N SER A 47 2.68 5.80 -13.19
CA SER A 47 3.73 5.36 -12.26
C SER A 47 3.10 4.79 -10.98
N VAL A 48 3.79 3.87 -10.30
CA VAL A 48 3.34 3.31 -9.02
C VAL A 48 3.00 4.41 -8.01
N ALA A 49 3.80 5.48 -7.97
CA ALA A 49 3.57 6.62 -7.07
C ALA A 49 2.33 7.44 -7.45
N ALA A 50 2.08 7.67 -8.74
CA ALA A 50 0.89 8.39 -9.20
C ALA A 50 -0.38 7.56 -9.01
N ALA A 51 -0.34 6.27 -9.37
CA ALA A 51 -1.44 5.34 -9.19
C ALA A 51 -1.83 5.20 -7.70
N ALA A 52 -0.84 5.05 -6.81
CA ALA A 52 -1.08 4.98 -5.37
C ALA A 52 -1.75 6.27 -4.84
N ARG A 53 -1.25 7.45 -5.23
CA ARG A 53 -1.83 8.73 -4.80
C ARG A 53 -3.28 8.89 -5.27
N ARG A 54 -3.59 8.49 -6.50
CA ARG A 54 -4.95 8.52 -7.07
C ARG A 54 -5.95 7.67 -6.29
N VAL A 55 -5.52 6.54 -5.72
CA VAL A 55 -6.38 5.70 -4.85
C VAL A 55 -6.35 6.09 -3.37
N GLY A 56 -5.70 7.22 -3.05
CA GLY A 56 -5.55 7.72 -1.67
C GLY A 56 -4.53 6.96 -0.83
N MET A 57 -3.56 6.31 -1.45
CA MET A 57 -2.54 5.49 -0.80
C MET A 57 -1.13 6.01 -1.03
N SER A 58 -0.20 5.68 -0.12
CA SER A 58 1.21 5.99 -0.32
C SER A 58 1.91 4.90 -1.12
N ARG A 59 2.97 5.27 -1.85
CA ARG A 59 3.83 4.33 -2.58
C ARG A 59 4.34 3.20 -1.68
N GLN A 60 4.83 3.54 -0.48
CA GLN A 60 5.32 2.55 0.49
C GLN A 60 4.21 1.58 0.91
N SER A 61 2.98 2.05 1.12
CA SER A 61 1.86 1.17 1.46
C SER A 61 1.49 0.21 0.33
N ALA A 62 1.71 0.61 -0.93
CA ALA A 62 1.47 -0.23 -2.09
C ALA A 62 2.49 -1.38 -2.17
N TYR A 63 3.77 -1.11 -1.90
CA TYR A 63 4.78 -2.16 -1.80
C TYR A 63 4.50 -3.12 -0.63
N ARG A 64 4.09 -2.59 0.54
CA ARG A 64 3.62 -3.45 1.65
C ARG A 64 2.36 -4.24 1.31
N LEU A 65 1.49 -3.70 0.45
CA LEU A 65 0.34 -4.47 -0.05
C LEU A 65 0.82 -5.65 -0.90
N ARG A 66 1.80 -5.44 -1.78
CA ARG A 66 2.33 -6.50 -2.63
C ARG A 66 2.89 -7.68 -1.83
N THR A 67 3.57 -7.41 -0.71
CA THR A 67 4.12 -8.48 0.14
C THR A 67 3.05 -9.24 0.93
N ARG A 68 1.96 -8.58 1.33
CA ARG A 68 0.91 -9.20 2.18
C ARG A 68 -0.27 -9.80 1.42
N ALA A 69 -0.54 -9.34 0.20
CA ALA A 69 -1.73 -9.74 -0.56
C ALA A 69 -1.59 -11.11 -1.24
N GLY A 70 -0.40 -11.71 -1.17
CA GLY A 70 -0.11 -13.02 -1.74
C GLY A 70 0.24 -12.96 -3.24
N GLU A 71 0.48 -14.14 -3.78
CA GLU A 71 1.07 -14.33 -5.10
C GLU A 71 0.17 -13.82 -6.25
N HIS A 72 -1.14 -14.10 -6.21
CA HIS A 72 -2.06 -13.67 -7.26
C HIS A 72 -2.09 -12.15 -7.45
N PHE A 73 -2.01 -11.39 -6.36
CA PHE A 73 -1.93 -9.93 -6.45
C PHE A 73 -0.58 -9.48 -7.02
N ALA A 74 0.52 -10.13 -6.65
CA ALA A 74 1.84 -9.82 -7.21
C ALA A 74 1.89 -10.12 -8.73
N GLN A 75 1.31 -11.23 -9.17
CA GLN A 75 1.17 -11.57 -10.60
C GLN A 75 0.33 -10.51 -11.35
N GLY A 76 -0.82 -10.13 -10.79
CA GLY A 76 -1.66 -9.06 -11.33
C GLY A 76 -0.91 -7.72 -11.43
N TRP A 77 -0.13 -7.37 -10.42
CA TRP A 77 0.74 -6.20 -10.42
C TRP A 77 1.76 -6.25 -11.56
N ASP A 78 2.44 -7.37 -11.76
CA ASP A 78 3.45 -7.50 -12.81
C ASP A 78 2.84 -7.44 -14.22
N LEU A 79 1.65 -8.02 -14.41
CA LEU A 79 0.89 -7.88 -15.65
C LEU A 79 0.51 -6.41 -15.92
N ALA A 80 -0.01 -5.71 -14.91
CA ALA A 80 -0.35 -4.30 -15.02
C ALA A 80 0.88 -3.43 -15.33
N GLN A 81 2.02 -3.70 -14.68
CA GLN A 81 3.26 -3.00 -14.99
C GLN A 81 3.68 -3.21 -16.45
N ARG A 82 3.73 -4.46 -16.92
CA ARG A 82 4.07 -4.77 -18.33
C ARG A 82 3.15 -4.06 -19.31
N ALA A 83 1.84 -4.09 -19.08
CA ALA A 83 0.86 -3.39 -19.91
C ALA A 83 1.11 -1.87 -19.92
N GLY A 84 1.37 -1.28 -18.74
CA GLY A 84 1.68 0.14 -18.62
C GLY A 84 2.96 0.56 -19.36
N HIS A 85 4.02 -0.26 -19.28
CA HIS A 85 5.25 -0.04 -20.05
C HIS A 85 5.01 -0.11 -21.55
N ALA A 86 4.27 -1.12 -22.03
CA ALA A 86 3.93 -1.26 -23.45
C ALA A 86 3.13 -0.05 -23.97
N ARG A 87 2.16 0.44 -23.19
CA ARG A 87 1.38 1.64 -23.53
C ARG A 87 2.23 2.90 -23.62
N ARG A 88 3.14 3.13 -22.66
CA ARG A 88 4.06 4.27 -22.70
C ARG A 88 4.95 4.22 -23.94
N ALA A 89 5.54 3.05 -24.21
CA ALA A 89 6.35 2.86 -25.41
C ALA A 89 5.53 3.07 -26.70
N ALA A 90 4.27 2.66 -26.75
CA ALA A 90 3.39 2.94 -27.89
C ALA A 90 3.09 4.44 -28.04
N ARG A 91 2.84 5.18 -26.95
CA ARG A 91 2.64 6.64 -26.98
C ARG A 91 3.88 7.37 -27.47
N GLU A 92 5.06 6.95 -27.01
CA GLU A 92 6.34 7.50 -27.45
C GLU A 92 6.57 7.25 -28.95
N ARG A 93 6.23 6.07 -29.47
CA ARG A 93 6.29 5.78 -30.91
C ARG A 93 5.36 6.66 -31.74
N LEU A 94 4.16 6.95 -31.22
CA LEU A 94 3.19 7.83 -31.90
C LEU A 94 3.57 9.32 -31.79
N GLY A 95 4.22 9.73 -30.69
CA GLY A 95 4.66 11.11 -30.45
C GLY A 95 6.09 11.43 -30.93
N GLY A 96 6.86 10.42 -31.33
CA GLY A 96 8.27 10.53 -31.75
C GLY A 96 8.50 11.12 -33.14
N GLY A 97 7.44 11.57 -33.82
CA GLY A 97 7.50 12.24 -35.13
C GLY A 97 7.40 13.77 -35.08
N ALA A 98 7.68 14.39 -33.93
CA ALA A 98 7.68 15.85 -33.78
C ALA A 98 8.96 16.33 -33.10
N ARG A 99 10.09 16.22 -33.80
CA ARG A 99 11.25 17.11 -33.69
C ARG A 99 11.88 17.28 -35.04
#